data_AF-A0A820IPQ8-F1
#
_entry.id   AF-A0A820IPQ8-F1
#
_cell.length_a   1.000
_cell.length_b   1.000
_cell.length_c   1.000
_cell.angle_alpha   90.00
_cell.angle_beta   90.00
_cell.angle_gamma   90.00
#
_symmetry.space_group_name_H-M   'P 1'
#
loop_
_entity.id
_entity.type
_entity.pdbx_description
1 polymer ?
#
loop_
_entity_poly.entity_id
_entity_poly.type
_entity_poly.pdbx_seq_one_letter_code
_entity_poly.pdbx_strand_id
1 'polypeptide(L)'
;MEGDNIFVWDTPFIRLFSRIIKMKFSLFAPTIDDVKLILDDKEIDMDKQSDGRFICTVDNIFNGDHKYKFRIKRKEWIWSNSIDIIDPYATKYNLKEKCALFRSANGKEYHEEFHWKYDQIKLPENKQLVLYEMFVQDFADNGQFSGVINKLDYFVELGINAIELTPVVGIEEAENDTWGYLPSHFFSIRSSYGTKNDLKLLVDECHS
;
A
#
# COMPACT_ATOMS: atom_id res chain seq x y z
N MET A 1 66.23 -30.20 -9.41
CA MET A 1 66.27 -29.19 -10.48
C MET A 1 65.35 -29.70 -11.57
N GLU A 2 64.24 -29.09 -11.94
CA GLU A 2 63.65 -27.80 -11.56
C GLU A 2 62.28 -27.72 -12.28
N GLY A 3 61.23 -27.32 -11.56
CA GLY A 3 59.97 -26.68 -12.00
C GLY A 3 59.10 -27.28 -13.12
N ASP A 4 57.82 -26.95 -13.25
CA ASP A 4 56.92 -26.15 -12.43
C ASP A 4 55.46 -26.33 -12.94
N ASN A 5 54.52 -26.35 -11.99
CA ASN A 5 53.17 -25.79 -11.99
C ASN A 5 52.04 -26.27 -12.94
N ILE A 6 51.21 -27.13 -12.34
CA ILE A 6 49.72 -27.15 -12.26
C ILE A 6 48.99 -25.92 -12.82
N PHE A 7 47.97 -26.14 -13.67
CA PHE A 7 46.60 -25.61 -13.52
C PHE A 7 45.59 -26.50 -14.26
N VAL A 8 44.73 -27.17 -13.51
CA VAL A 8 43.54 -27.89 -14.00
C VAL A 8 42.43 -26.87 -14.19
N TRP A 9 41.90 -26.74 -15.40
CA TRP A 9 40.70 -25.95 -15.66
C TRP A 9 39.47 -26.86 -15.61
N ASP A 10 38.87 -26.97 -14.43
CA ASP A 10 37.48 -27.39 -14.28
C ASP A 10 36.60 -26.15 -14.46
N THR A 11 35.78 -26.11 -15.51
CA THR A 11 34.65 -25.18 -15.61
C THR A 11 33.36 -26.00 -15.55
N PRO A 12 32.60 -25.95 -14.44
CA PRO A 12 31.25 -26.45 -14.44
C PRO A 12 30.37 -25.41 -15.14
N PHE A 13 29.65 -25.86 -16.16
CA PHE A 13 28.53 -25.16 -16.76
C PHE A 13 27.60 -24.59 -15.67
N ILE A 14 27.65 -23.28 -15.42
CA ILE A 14 26.61 -22.60 -14.63
C ILE A 14 25.40 -22.43 -15.54
N ARG A 15 24.40 -23.31 -15.41
CA ARG A 15 23.05 -23.02 -15.90
C ARG A 15 22.39 -22.02 -14.95
N LEU A 16 22.56 -20.73 -15.23
CA LEU A 16 21.74 -19.67 -14.63
C LEU A 16 20.33 -19.76 -15.24
N PHE A 17 19.41 -20.47 -14.59
CA PHE A 17 18.00 -20.20 -14.80
C PHE A 17 17.66 -18.90 -14.06
N SER A 18 17.98 -17.74 -14.65
CA SER A 18 17.38 -16.49 -14.17
C SER A 18 15.91 -16.53 -14.55
N ARG A 19 15.07 -16.99 -13.62
CA ARG A 19 13.63 -16.77 -13.75
C ARG A 19 13.45 -15.26 -13.67
N ILE A 20 13.25 -14.61 -14.82
CA ILE A 20 12.98 -13.17 -14.86
C ILE A 20 11.70 -12.96 -14.05
N ILE A 21 11.83 -12.30 -12.91
CA ILE A 21 10.69 -11.95 -12.07
C ILE A 21 10.14 -10.65 -12.60
N LYS A 22 8.85 -10.68 -12.92
CA LYS A 22 8.12 -9.65 -13.62
C LYS A 22 7.07 -9.05 -12.69
N MET A 23 7.11 -7.74 -12.48
CA MET A 23 6.07 -7.02 -11.75
C MET A 23 5.16 -6.29 -12.74
N LYS A 24 3.85 -6.46 -12.57
CA LYS A 24 2.85 -5.88 -13.46
C LYS A 24 2.25 -4.64 -12.82
N PHE A 25 2.23 -3.54 -13.56
CA PHE A 25 1.50 -2.32 -13.20
C PHE A 25 0.30 -2.18 -14.13
N SER A 26 -0.84 -1.75 -13.57
CA SER A 26 -2.08 -1.60 -14.33
C SER A 26 -2.84 -0.37 -13.87
N LEU A 27 -3.32 0.43 -14.81
CA LEU A 27 -4.22 1.55 -14.55
C LEU A 27 -5.46 1.43 -15.44
N PHE A 28 -6.66 1.49 -14.86
CA PHE A 28 -7.89 1.58 -15.65
C PHE A 28 -8.15 3.04 -16.03
N ALA A 29 -8.06 3.37 -17.32
CA ALA A 29 -8.18 4.74 -17.81
C ALA A 29 -8.75 4.76 -19.25
N PRO A 30 -9.98 4.27 -19.47
CA PRO A 30 -10.50 3.95 -20.81
C PRO A 30 -10.53 5.14 -21.78
N THR A 31 -10.77 6.34 -21.26
CA THR A 31 -10.88 7.58 -22.04
C THR A 31 -9.57 8.33 -22.25
N ILE A 32 -8.45 7.82 -21.70
CA ILE A 32 -7.13 8.45 -21.79
C ILE A 32 -6.39 7.94 -23.03
N ASP A 33 -5.58 8.81 -23.63
CA ASP A 33 -4.86 8.51 -24.87
C ASP A 33 -3.54 7.78 -24.63
N ASP A 34 -2.80 8.20 -23.59
CA ASP A 34 -1.47 7.72 -23.30
C ASP A 34 -1.21 7.72 -21.79
N VAL A 35 -0.53 6.68 -21.31
CA VAL A 35 -0.15 6.53 -19.90
C VAL A 35 1.28 6.02 -19.83
N LYS A 36 2.08 6.67 -18.99
CA LYS A 36 3.41 6.19 -18.60
C LYS A 36 3.43 5.83 -17.13
N LEU A 37 4.10 4.73 -16.80
CA LEU A 37 4.56 4.46 -15.44
C LEU A 37 5.84 5.27 -15.21
N ILE A 38 5.89 6.00 -14.10
CA ILE A 38 7.13 6.60 -13.59
C ILE A 38 7.54 5.77 -12.38
N LEU A 39 8.58 4.95 -12.49
CA LEU A 39 9.10 4.09 -11.44
C LEU A 39 10.53 4.52 -11.09
N ASP A 40 10.77 4.95 -9.86
CA ASP A 40 12.07 5.49 -9.41
C ASP A 40 12.69 6.46 -10.44
N ASP A 41 11.87 7.43 -10.85
CA ASP A 41 12.20 8.48 -11.82
C ASP A 41 12.45 8.00 -13.27
N LYS A 42 12.26 6.71 -13.57
CA LYS A 42 12.28 6.16 -14.93
C LYS A 42 10.88 6.12 -15.53
N GLU A 43 10.76 6.64 -16.75
CA GLU A 43 9.52 6.57 -17.52
C GLU A 43 9.43 5.29 -18.35
N ILE A 44 8.28 4.63 -18.30
CA ILE A 44 8.00 3.38 -18.99
C ILE A 44 6.63 3.51 -19.65
N ASP A 45 6.56 3.35 -20.97
CA ASP A 45 5.30 3.38 -21.71
C ASP A 45 4.40 2.20 -21.31
N MET A 46 3.09 2.42 -21.25
CA MET A 46 2.10 1.39 -20.94
C MET A 46 1.23 1.09 -22.15
N ASP A 47 0.97 -0.19 -22.38
CA ASP A 47 0.15 -0.64 -23.49
C ASP A 47 -1.34 -0.55 -23.13
N LYS A 48 -2.10 0.20 -23.94
CA LYS A 48 -3.56 0.26 -23.81
C LYS A 48 -4.19 -1.03 -24.31
N GLN A 49 -4.95 -1.67 -23.44
CA GLN A 49 -5.69 -2.90 -23.69
C GLN A 49 -7.11 -2.59 -24.20
N SER A 50 -7.76 -3.59 -24.79
CA SER A 50 -9.12 -3.45 -25.33
C SER A 50 -10.19 -3.17 -24.26
N ASP A 51 -9.93 -3.55 -23.02
CA ASP A 51 -10.82 -3.30 -21.87
C ASP A 51 -10.64 -1.90 -21.26
N GLY A 52 -9.76 -1.06 -21.81
CA GLY A 52 -9.50 0.29 -21.32
C GLY A 52 -8.45 0.38 -20.21
N ARG A 53 -7.80 -0.72 -19.84
CA ARG A 53 -6.61 -0.70 -18.97
C ARG A 53 -5.36 -0.33 -19.74
N PHE A 54 -4.44 0.36 -19.08
CA PHE A 54 -3.05 0.49 -19.48
C PHE A 54 -2.24 -0.45 -18.62
N ILE A 55 -1.35 -1.24 -19.24
CA ILE A 55 -0.55 -2.25 -18.56
C ILE A 55 0.90 -2.14 -19.00
N CYS A 56 1.83 -2.25 -18.07
CA CYS A 56 3.23 -2.56 -18.38
C CYS A 56 3.76 -3.62 -17.41
N THR A 57 4.87 -4.24 -17.79
CA THR A 57 5.57 -5.21 -16.95
C THR A 57 7.03 -4.80 -16.83
N VAL A 58 7.51 -4.71 -15.59
CA VAL A 58 8.88 -4.32 -15.27
C VAL A 58 9.62 -5.55 -14.77
N ASP A 59 10.77 -5.80 -15.38
CA ASP A 59 11.62 -6.94 -15.07
C ASP A 59 12.64 -6.55 -13.99
N ASN A 60 12.92 -7.46 -13.06
CA ASN A 60 14.03 -7.35 -12.10
C ASN A 60 14.02 -6.07 -11.25
N ILE A 61 12.86 -5.71 -10.69
CA ILE A 61 12.81 -4.68 -9.63
C ILE A 61 13.67 -5.14 -8.46
N PHE A 62 14.64 -4.31 -8.06
CA PHE A 62 15.56 -4.61 -6.97
C PHE A 62 14.82 -4.78 -5.64
N ASN A 63 15.49 -5.35 -4.63
CA ASN A 63 14.94 -5.38 -3.29
C ASN A 63 15.07 -3.99 -2.66
N GLY A 64 14.04 -3.53 -1.95
CA GLY A 64 14.06 -2.24 -1.27
C GLY A 64 12.75 -1.48 -1.39
N ASP A 65 12.77 -0.23 -0.95
CA ASP A 65 11.65 0.69 -1.07
C ASP A 65 11.71 1.40 -2.44
N HIS A 66 10.56 1.48 -3.08
CA HIS A 66 10.39 2.05 -4.41
C HIS A 66 9.23 3.03 -4.41
N LYS A 67 9.29 3.99 -5.32
CA LYS A 67 8.21 4.94 -5.57
C LYS A 67 7.75 4.86 -7.01
N TYR A 68 6.45 4.99 -7.22
CA TYR A 68 5.91 5.10 -8.56
C TYR A 68 4.69 5.99 -8.64
N LYS A 69 4.36 6.42 -9.86
CA LYS A 69 3.16 7.18 -10.19
C LYS A 69 2.82 6.98 -11.66
N PHE A 70 1.61 7.33 -12.05
CA PHE A 70 1.21 7.30 -13.45
C PHE A 70 1.19 8.71 -14.00
N ARG A 71 1.81 8.92 -15.16
CA ARG A 71 1.61 10.12 -15.95
C ARG A 71 0.57 9.82 -17.00
N ILE A 72 -0.59 10.46 -16.87
CA ILE A 72 -1.68 10.34 -17.85
C ILE A 72 -1.63 11.53 -18.78
N LYS A 73 -1.86 11.29 -20.08
CA LYS A 73 -1.94 12.34 -21.10
C LYS A 73 -3.24 12.22 -21.86
N ARG A 74 -3.97 13.33 -21.91
CA ARG A 74 -5.15 13.50 -22.75
C ARG A 74 -4.80 14.45 -23.90
N LYS A 75 -5.08 14.02 -25.12
CA LYS A 75 -4.97 14.85 -26.32
C LYS A 75 -6.28 15.61 -26.47
N GLU A 76 -6.22 16.92 -26.32
CA GLU A 76 -7.29 17.82 -26.75
C GLU A 76 -6.94 18.40 -28.12
N TRP A 77 -7.93 18.97 -28.81
CA TRP A 77 -7.81 19.38 -30.22
C TRP A 77 -6.69 20.41 -30.46
N ILE A 78 -6.30 21.17 -29.43
CA ILE A 78 -5.35 22.30 -29.53
C ILE A 78 -4.23 22.20 -28.49
N TRP A 79 -4.39 21.35 -27.47
CA TRP A 79 -3.45 21.25 -26.34
C TRP A 79 -3.29 19.81 -25.92
N SER A 80 -2.13 19.46 -25.37
CA SER A 80 -1.98 18.20 -24.65
C SER A 80 -1.57 18.51 -23.22
N ASN A 81 -2.41 18.11 -22.27
CA ASN A 81 -2.10 18.20 -20.85
C ASN A 81 -1.67 16.82 -20.36
N SER A 82 -0.58 16.81 -19.59
CA SER A 82 -0.16 15.64 -18.82
C SER A 82 -0.27 15.94 -17.34
N ILE A 83 -0.77 14.98 -16.57
CA ILE A 83 -0.83 15.06 -15.12
C ILE A 83 -0.27 13.78 -14.51
N ASP A 84 0.52 13.95 -13.46
CA ASP A 84 0.98 12.85 -12.62
C ASP A 84 -0.07 12.55 -11.56
N ILE A 85 -0.48 11.29 -11.46
CA ILE A 85 -1.44 10.81 -10.45
C ILE A 85 -0.82 9.70 -9.61
N ILE A 86 -1.21 9.65 -8.35
CA ILE A 86 -0.96 8.51 -7.47
C ILE A 86 -1.85 7.35 -7.95
N ASP A 87 -1.37 6.11 -7.83
CA ASP A 87 -2.21 4.93 -8.10
C ASP A 87 -3.48 4.98 -7.21
N PRO A 88 -4.70 4.96 -7.79
CA PRO A 88 -5.94 4.89 -7.03
C PRO A 88 -6.01 3.70 -6.06
N TYR A 89 -5.24 2.65 -6.32
CA TYR A 89 -5.11 1.44 -5.49
C TYR A 89 -3.87 1.44 -4.59
N ALA A 90 -3.14 2.55 -4.48
CA ALA A 90 -1.97 2.65 -3.62
C ALA A 90 -2.33 2.34 -2.15
N THR A 91 -1.60 1.40 -1.54
CA THR A 91 -1.74 1.08 -0.11
C THR A 91 -0.88 1.97 0.79
N LYS A 92 0.12 2.64 0.19
CA LYS A 92 0.98 3.64 0.82
C LYS A 92 1.33 4.70 -0.22
N TYR A 93 1.44 5.94 0.23
CA TYR A 93 1.68 7.09 -0.65
C TYR A 93 2.54 8.15 0.04
N ASN A 94 3.07 9.08 -0.74
CA ASN A 94 3.77 10.26 -0.30
C ASN A 94 3.16 11.48 -1.01
N LEU A 95 2.52 12.36 -0.25
CA LEU A 95 1.83 13.54 -0.79
C LEU A 95 2.78 14.61 -1.31
N LYS A 96 3.94 14.77 -0.67
CA LYS A 96 4.96 15.73 -1.09
C LYS A 96 5.50 15.40 -2.49
N GLU A 97 5.76 14.12 -2.74
CA GLU A 97 6.25 13.64 -4.05
C GLU A 97 5.12 13.24 -5.02
N LYS A 98 3.87 13.22 -4.53
CA LYS A 98 2.67 12.77 -5.23
C LYS A 98 2.86 11.40 -5.89
N CYS A 99 3.33 10.43 -5.11
CA CYS A 99 3.63 9.08 -5.58
C CYS A 99 3.09 8.00 -4.64
N ALA A 100 2.84 6.82 -5.20
CA ALA A 100 2.63 5.59 -4.46
C ALA A 100 3.99 5.02 -4.01
N LEU A 101 3.99 4.36 -2.86
CA LEU A 101 5.15 3.72 -2.26
C LEU A 101 4.90 2.22 -2.13
N PHE A 102 5.89 1.41 -2.46
CA PHE A 102 5.85 -0.04 -2.23
C PHE A 102 7.25 -0.55 -1.88
N ARG A 103 7.31 -1.73 -1.27
CA ARG A 103 8.57 -2.44 -1.04
C ARG A 103 8.62 -3.64 -1.96
N SER A 104 9.78 -3.90 -2.54
CA SER A 104 10.04 -5.10 -3.33
C SER A 104 10.96 -6.05 -2.57
N ALA A 105 10.66 -7.34 -2.60
CA ALA A 105 11.55 -8.40 -2.16
C ALA A 105 11.42 -9.60 -3.10
N ASN A 106 12.55 -10.08 -3.61
CA ASN A 106 12.62 -11.18 -4.57
C ASN A 106 11.74 -10.93 -5.80
N GLY A 107 11.78 -9.69 -6.32
CA GLY A 107 11.06 -9.25 -7.53
C GLY A 107 9.54 -9.20 -7.39
N LYS A 108 9.00 -9.30 -6.17
CA LYS A 108 7.57 -9.18 -5.87
C LYS A 108 7.33 -8.06 -4.88
N GLU A 109 6.10 -7.54 -4.87
CA GLU A 109 5.68 -6.63 -3.81
C GLU A 109 5.76 -7.38 -2.46
N TYR A 110 6.42 -6.74 -1.52
CA TYR A 110 6.61 -7.23 -0.16
C TYR A 110 5.62 -6.54 0.77
N HIS A 111 4.98 -7.34 1.59
CA HIS A 111 4.19 -6.88 2.71
C HIS A 111 4.72 -7.52 3.98
N GLU A 112 4.84 -6.73 5.03
CA GLU A 112 5.07 -7.26 6.37
C GLU A 112 3.90 -8.19 6.74
N GLU A 113 4.27 -9.41 7.16
CA GLU A 113 3.33 -10.41 7.63
C GLU A 113 2.76 -9.98 8.98
N PHE A 114 1.45 -10.13 9.15
CA PHE A 114 0.77 -9.86 10.41
C PHE A 114 0.09 -11.14 10.86
N HIS A 115 0.47 -11.64 12.03
CA HIS A 115 -0.10 -12.85 12.61
C HIS A 115 -1.21 -12.47 13.58
N TRP A 116 -2.47 -12.69 13.16
CA TRP A 116 -3.63 -12.48 14.02
C TRP A 116 -3.66 -13.50 15.15
N LYS A 117 -3.92 -13.04 16.38
CA LYS A 117 -4.06 -13.91 17.56
C LYS A 117 -5.52 -14.34 17.75
N TYR A 118 -6.49 -13.51 17.37
CA TYR A 118 -7.89 -13.62 17.76
C TYR A 118 -8.88 -13.70 16.59
N ASP A 119 -8.42 -14.02 15.37
CA ASP A 119 -9.22 -14.06 14.13
C ASP A 119 -10.27 -15.20 14.06
N GLN A 120 -10.21 -16.17 14.98
CA GLN A 120 -11.13 -17.32 15.00
C GLN A 120 -12.29 -17.15 15.98
N ILE A 121 -12.43 -15.96 16.58
CA ILE A 121 -13.49 -15.69 17.55
C ILE A 121 -14.81 -15.46 16.84
N LYS A 122 -15.85 -16.15 17.32
CA LYS A 122 -17.20 -15.95 16.84
C LYS A 122 -17.74 -14.61 17.35
N LEU A 123 -17.95 -13.67 16.43
CA LEU A 123 -18.53 -12.37 16.75
C LEU A 123 -20.02 -12.47 17.13
N PRO A 124 -20.54 -11.54 17.96
CA PRO A 124 -21.97 -11.45 18.26
C PRO A 124 -22.83 -11.21 17.01
N GLU A 125 -24.10 -11.59 17.06
CA GLU A 125 -25.06 -11.24 16.00
C GLU A 125 -25.35 -9.73 16.01
N ASN A 126 -25.67 -9.15 14.85
CA ASN A 126 -25.95 -7.70 14.72
C ASN A 126 -26.95 -7.15 15.74
N LYS A 127 -27.98 -7.93 16.11
CA LYS A 127 -29.01 -7.52 17.09
C LYS A 127 -28.50 -7.44 18.54
N GLN A 128 -27.31 -7.98 18.80
CA GLN A 128 -26.64 -8.00 20.10
C GLN A 128 -25.60 -6.88 20.21
N LEU A 129 -25.35 -6.13 19.12
CA LEU A 129 -24.34 -5.09 19.10
C LEU A 129 -24.82 -3.85 19.85
N VAL A 130 -23.95 -3.36 20.73
CA VAL A 130 -24.02 -2.04 21.34
C VAL A 130 -22.82 -1.28 20.82
N LEU A 131 -23.10 -0.37 19.88
CA LEU A 131 -22.10 0.36 19.11
C LEU A 131 -21.60 1.59 19.85
N TYR A 132 -20.31 1.87 19.73
CA TYR A 132 -19.69 3.13 20.13
C TYR A 132 -18.95 3.73 18.93
N GLU A 133 -19.46 4.85 18.40
CA GLU A 133 -18.78 5.61 17.34
C GLU A 133 -17.63 6.42 17.95
N MET A 134 -16.43 6.31 17.35
CA MET A 134 -15.21 6.89 17.88
C MET A 134 -14.39 7.60 16.81
N PHE A 135 -14.10 8.88 17.07
CA PHE A 135 -13.06 9.64 16.39
C PHE A 135 -11.71 9.41 17.08
N VAL A 136 -10.80 8.69 16.42
CA VAL A 136 -9.51 8.24 16.98
C VAL A 136 -8.68 9.41 17.51
N GLN A 137 -8.67 10.52 16.78
CA GLN A 137 -7.84 11.69 17.12
C GLN A 137 -8.23 12.32 18.46
N ASP A 138 -9.53 12.35 18.77
CA ASP A 138 -10.04 12.94 20.01
C ASP A 138 -10.03 11.95 21.17
N PHE A 139 -10.26 10.66 20.90
CA PHE A 139 -10.35 9.64 21.95
C PHE A 139 -8.97 9.20 22.48
N ALA A 140 -7.99 9.02 21.59
CA ALA A 140 -6.66 8.57 21.96
C ALA A 140 -5.78 9.74 22.39
N ASP A 141 -5.06 9.61 23.52
CA ASP A 141 -4.23 10.70 24.05
C ASP A 141 -3.12 11.15 23.10
N ASN A 142 -2.67 10.25 22.23
CA ASN A 142 -1.69 10.50 21.18
C ASN A 142 -2.31 10.66 19.78
N GLY A 143 -3.65 10.64 19.68
CA GLY A 143 -4.40 10.69 18.43
C GLY A 143 -4.17 9.50 17.48
N GLN A 144 -3.69 8.36 18.00
CA GLN A 144 -3.30 7.18 17.21
C GLN A 144 -4.01 5.91 17.70
N PHE A 145 -4.01 4.86 16.87
CA PHE A 145 -4.59 3.56 17.22
C PHE A 145 -4.01 2.97 18.51
N SER A 146 -2.72 3.17 18.78
CA SER A 146 -2.06 2.71 20.00
C SER A 146 -2.66 3.32 21.28
N GLY A 147 -3.11 4.57 21.24
CA GLY A 147 -3.80 5.19 22.38
C GLY A 147 -5.21 4.65 22.60
N VAL A 148 -5.88 4.15 21.55
CA VAL A 148 -7.16 3.45 21.67
C VAL A 148 -6.96 2.10 22.36
N ILE A 149 -5.93 1.34 21.95
CA ILE A 149 -5.60 0.02 22.54
C ILE A 149 -5.42 0.14 24.05
N ASN A 150 -4.71 1.18 24.51
CA ASN A 150 -4.48 1.43 25.94
C ASN A 150 -5.76 1.72 26.76
N LYS A 151 -6.89 1.93 26.09
CA LYS A 151 -8.18 2.26 26.69
C LYS A 151 -9.26 1.21 26.40
N LEU A 152 -8.92 0.00 25.93
CA LEU A 152 -9.93 -1.02 25.63
C LEU A 152 -10.75 -1.46 26.86
N ASP A 153 -10.13 -1.48 28.05
CA ASP A 153 -10.82 -1.78 29.31
C ASP A 153 -12.01 -0.85 29.58
N TYR A 154 -11.93 0.41 29.14
CA TYR A 154 -13.04 1.36 29.26
C TYR A 154 -14.29 0.91 28.50
N PHE A 155 -14.14 0.34 27.30
CA PHE A 155 -15.28 -0.14 26.51
C PHE A 155 -15.94 -1.36 27.15
N VAL A 156 -15.12 -2.25 27.73
CA VAL A 156 -15.60 -3.42 28.47
C VAL A 156 -16.39 -2.98 29.71
N GLU A 157 -15.86 -2.05 30.50
CA GLU A 157 -16.53 -1.48 31.68
C GLU A 157 -17.84 -0.77 31.31
N LEU A 158 -17.86 -0.07 30.18
CA LEU A 158 -19.04 0.62 29.66
C LEU A 158 -20.12 -0.35 29.14
N GLY A 159 -19.74 -1.59 28.82
CA GLY A 159 -20.63 -2.62 28.26
C GLY A 159 -20.84 -2.52 26.74
N ILE A 160 -19.92 -1.86 26.04
CA ILE A 160 -19.87 -1.79 24.57
C ILE A 160 -19.24 -3.09 24.05
N ASN A 161 -19.71 -3.58 22.89
CA ASN A 161 -19.15 -4.76 22.23
C ASN A 161 -18.87 -4.57 20.73
N ALA A 162 -19.04 -3.35 20.22
CA ALA A 162 -18.65 -2.97 18.88
C ALA A 162 -18.17 -1.52 18.85
N ILE A 163 -17.00 -1.30 18.28
CA ILE A 163 -16.43 0.03 18.06
C ILE A 163 -16.60 0.38 16.58
N GLU A 164 -17.26 1.49 16.29
CA GLU A 164 -17.36 2.07 14.96
C GLU A 164 -16.33 3.19 14.83
N LEU A 165 -15.35 3.04 13.95
CA LEU A 165 -14.35 4.08 13.70
C LEU A 165 -14.91 5.06 12.67
N THR A 166 -14.80 6.37 12.94
CA THR A 166 -14.85 7.38 11.87
C THR A 166 -13.82 7.07 10.78
N PRO A 167 -13.95 7.59 9.54
CA PRO A 167 -13.09 7.20 8.44
C PRO A 167 -11.59 7.23 8.76
N VAL A 168 -10.96 6.05 8.63
CA VAL A 168 -9.52 5.84 8.85
C VAL A 168 -8.72 5.81 7.54
N VAL A 169 -9.39 6.05 6.41
CA VAL A 169 -8.80 6.00 5.06
C VAL A 169 -7.83 7.15 4.81
N GLY A 170 -6.91 6.97 3.86
CA GLY A 170 -5.94 8.01 3.50
C GLY A 170 -6.62 9.29 2.98
N ILE A 171 -6.18 10.41 3.53
CA ILE A 171 -6.60 11.78 3.21
C ILE A 171 -5.39 12.64 2.82
N GLU A 172 -5.66 13.84 2.33
CA GLU A 172 -4.63 14.85 2.09
C GLU A 172 -4.12 15.44 3.42
N GLU A 173 -2.84 15.82 3.48
CA GLU A 173 -2.20 16.35 4.71
C GLU A 173 -2.89 17.62 5.23
N ALA A 174 -3.38 18.47 4.32
CA ALA A 174 -4.13 19.68 4.67
C ALA A 174 -5.46 19.39 5.38
N GLU A 175 -5.92 18.14 5.35
CA GLU A 175 -7.20 17.69 5.92
C GLU A 175 -7.00 16.90 7.23
N ASN A 176 -5.78 16.89 7.78
CA ASN A 176 -5.43 16.16 9.00
C ASN A 176 -6.15 16.64 10.28
N ASP A 177 -6.89 17.75 10.24
CA ASP A 177 -7.75 18.21 11.35
C ASP A 177 -9.25 17.99 11.07
N THR A 178 -9.58 17.16 10.08
CA THR A 178 -10.96 16.81 9.73
C THR A 178 -11.39 15.47 10.33
N TRP A 179 -12.70 15.25 10.40
CA TRP A 179 -13.32 13.98 10.81
C TRP A 179 -13.06 12.81 9.85
N GLY A 180 -12.35 13.03 8.73
CA GLY A 180 -11.95 11.98 7.79
C GLY A 180 -12.92 11.73 6.62
N TYR A 181 -14.06 12.43 6.55
CA TYR A 181 -15.05 12.29 5.47
C TYR A 181 -14.65 12.95 4.12
N LEU A 182 -13.33 13.04 3.86
CA LEU A 182 -12.74 13.57 2.62
C LEU A 182 -11.72 12.55 2.07
N PRO A 183 -12.16 11.34 1.66
CA PRO A 183 -11.26 10.29 1.23
C PRO A 183 -10.55 10.66 -0.07
N SER A 184 -9.21 10.55 -0.05
CA SER A 184 -8.38 10.75 -1.25
C SER A 184 -7.69 9.46 -1.71
N HIS A 185 -7.40 8.55 -0.77
CA HIS A 185 -6.67 7.30 -1.03
C HIS A 185 -7.33 6.10 -0.31
N PHE A 186 -8.39 5.55 -0.92
CA PHE A 186 -9.26 4.53 -0.33
C PHE A 186 -8.56 3.24 0.13
N PHE A 187 -7.44 2.86 -0.48
CA PHE A 187 -6.71 1.62 -0.17
C PHE A 187 -5.59 1.81 0.84
N SER A 188 -5.41 3.03 1.33
CA SER A 188 -4.38 3.40 2.29
C SER A 188 -5.01 3.82 3.61
N ILE A 189 -4.21 3.79 4.67
CA ILE A 189 -4.60 4.27 5.99
C ILE A 189 -4.18 5.72 6.18
N ARG A 190 -4.97 6.49 6.92
CA ARG A 190 -4.61 7.82 7.41
C ARG A 190 -3.33 7.72 8.24
N SER A 191 -2.24 8.24 7.70
CA SER A 191 -0.89 8.10 8.28
C SER A 191 -0.76 8.74 9.67
N SER A 192 -1.58 9.74 9.99
CA SER A 192 -1.60 10.38 11.31
C SER A 192 -2.08 9.45 12.43
N TYR A 193 -2.83 8.39 12.12
CA TYR A 193 -3.32 7.42 13.12
C TYR A 193 -2.35 6.27 13.36
N GLY A 194 -1.38 6.07 12.46
CA GLY A 194 -0.41 4.99 12.51
C GLY A 194 -0.29 4.26 11.17
N THR A 195 0.31 3.08 11.22
CA THR A 195 0.51 2.19 10.08
C THR A 195 -0.68 1.25 9.86
N LYS A 196 -0.70 0.54 8.73
CA LYS A 196 -1.71 -0.51 8.49
C LYS A 196 -1.67 -1.59 9.58
N ASN A 197 -0.49 -1.89 10.10
CA ASN A 197 -0.32 -2.95 11.11
C ASN A 197 -0.76 -2.46 12.49
N ASP A 198 -0.71 -1.16 12.77
CA ASP A 198 -1.29 -0.58 13.98
C ASP A 198 -2.82 -0.69 13.97
N LEU A 199 -3.47 -0.47 12.82
CA LEU A 199 -4.92 -0.72 12.70
C LEU A 199 -5.24 -2.20 12.89
N LYS A 200 -4.47 -3.11 12.26
CA LYS A 200 -4.67 -4.56 12.45
C LYS A 200 -4.49 -4.96 13.91
N LEU A 201 -3.49 -4.41 14.60
CA LEU A 201 -3.26 -4.66 16.01
C LEU A 201 -4.44 -4.17 16.85
N LEU A 202 -4.98 -2.97 16.58
CA LEU A 202 -6.19 -2.50 17.25
C LEU A 202 -7.36 -3.48 17.05
N VAL A 203 -7.59 -3.95 15.81
CA VAL A 203 -8.65 -4.93 15.54
C VAL A 203 -8.41 -6.25 16.28
N ASP A 204 -7.18 -6.75 16.30
CA ASP A 204 -6.82 -8.01 16.97
C ASP A 204 -7.05 -7.89 18.48
N GLU A 205 -6.59 -6.80 19.11
CA GLU A 205 -6.78 -6.57 20.55
C GLU A 205 -8.24 -6.22 20.91
N CYS A 206 -9.04 -5.63 20.01
CA CYS A 206 -10.49 -5.52 20.22
C CYS A 206 -11.20 -6.87 20.27
N HIS A 207 -10.62 -7.90 19.65
CA HIS A 207 -11.20 -9.25 19.63
C HIS A 207 -10.72 -10.13 20.80
N SER A 208 -9.69 -9.73 21.56
CA SER A 208 -9.15 -10.51 22.69
C SER A 208 -10.15 -10.67 23.83
#